data_AF-A0A965J5B0-F1
#
_entry.id   AF-A0A965J5B0-F1
#
_cell.length_a   1.000
_cell.length_b   1.000
_cell.length_c   1.000
_cell.angle_alpha   90.00
_cell.angle_beta   90.00
_cell.angle_gamma   90.00
#
_symmetry.space_group_name_H-M   'P 1'
#
loop_
_entity.id
_entity.type
_entity.pdbx_description
1 polymer ?
#
loop_
_entity_poly.entity_id
_entity_poly.type
_entity_poly.pdbx_seq_one_letter_code
_entity_poly.pdbx_strand_id
1 'polypeptide(L)'
;MYMKNNIWLFFFCLIISNSNFYSQNNLCLGDDATICSGESVSITNCNSGSNPSSSAGLYLDNPTNISLTDDVWSGAVNIGFNFSFYGQTYNQCVVGSNGLITFNTAQANSYCPWSFAGAGPLPNFTVTGASNSAMLTYQDINPSLGGQIQYQTIGTSPNRKFVVLYKDIYMFSCTSQCNYMAIILFESSNIVEYHIGNKPVCDTWNGGLAIQGTENTNMSIAHTTPGRNMTIWGANQDGRRYTPTSPLNTNAYNITQIPYLMVNSPGSNFVWNACDINGTILATFPYNNGVLTLPSLNPNYTIPPGTTGYFLSGAACGTSIGSITNDTTWITVANPTLTASSTPDICSQSLGSVTAIPGSNSPAPYTFSWPSLASSSQTVTNVAGGTYTVYMTDGNGCTANTNIVVGDTPANFTGTIIPVSCPGGSDGAATATMTPPLGNLTYQWDDPLNQTTQTITNLTAGTYVCTITSSIGCSGQVTINVTEIPPLLLAIADQTDVTCNSGEDGTATISVTQ
;
A
#
# COMPACT_ATOMS: atom_id res chain seq x y z
N MET A 1 67.11 13.17 23.59
CA MET A 1 66.17 12.78 24.67
C MET A 1 65.13 13.88 24.74
N TYR A 2 64.12 13.90 23.87
CA TYR A 2 62.87 13.12 23.80
C TYR A 2 61.68 14.02 24.18
N MET A 3 60.70 14.04 23.27
CA MET A 3 59.29 14.47 23.39
C MET A 3 58.95 15.97 23.27
N LYS A 4 58.43 16.34 22.08
CA LYS A 4 57.30 17.27 21.94
C LYS A 4 56.19 16.55 21.16
N ASN A 5 54.99 16.61 21.74
CA ASN A 5 53.79 15.84 21.41
C ASN A 5 53.34 16.00 19.95
N ASN A 6 53.15 14.86 19.27
CA ASN A 6 52.29 14.76 18.09
C ASN A 6 50.84 14.61 18.57
N ILE A 7 50.04 15.66 18.40
CA ILE A 7 48.57 15.56 18.47
C ILE A 7 48.11 15.11 17.09
N TRP A 8 47.78 13.82 16.98
CA TRP A 8 47.05 13.27 15.85
C TRP A 8 45.57 13.67 16.00
N LEU A 9 45.11 14.60 15.16
CA LEU A 9 43.69 14.84 14.95
C LEU A 9 43.12 13.63 14.17
N PHE A 10 42.59 12.64 14.89
CA PHE A 10 41.73 11.63 14.27
C PHE A 10 40.40 12.29 13.93
N PHE A 11 40.18 12.59 12.66
CA PHE A 11 38.85 12.84 12.11
C PHE A 11 38.03 11.55 12.29
N PHE A 12 37.22 11.49 13.34
CA PHE A 12 36.17 10.49 13.46
C PHE A 12 35.14 10.81 12.38
N CYS A 13 35.20 10.09 11.26
CA CYS A 13 34.10 10.03 10.30
C CYS A 13 32.93 9.37 11.03
N LEU A 14 32.00 10.19 11.51
CA LEU A 14 30.72 9.71 12.04
C LEU A 14 29.97 9.13 10.85
N ILE A 15 30.09 7.81 10.65
CA ILE A 15 29.14 7.06 9.81
C ILE A 15 27.81 7.16 10.55
N ILE A 16 27.03 8.19 10.25
CA ILE A 16 25.60 8.21 10.55
C ILE A 16 25.02 7.12 9.66
N SER A 17 24.92 5.91 10.19
CA SER A 17 23.96 4.95 9.66
C SER A 17 22.61 5.68 9.72
N ASN A 18 22.02 5.98 8.56
CA ASN A 18 20.64 6.46 8.45
C ASN A 18 19.69 5.36 8.93
N SER A 19 19.67 5.11 10.24
CA SER A 19 18.50 4.54 10.89
C SER A 19 17.46 5.64 10.85
N ASN A 20 16.60 5.62 9.85
CA ASN A 20 15.40 6.44 9.83
C ASN A 20 14.59 6.05 11.07
N PHE A 21 14.68 6.85 12.13
CA PHE A 21 13.84 6.74 13.30
C PHE A 21 12.48 7.30 12.94
N TYR A 22 11.67 6.50 12.27
CA TYR A 22 10.28 6.85 12.06
C TYR A 22 9.55 6.74 13.40
N SER A 23 8.73 7.74 13.73
CA SER A 23 7.83 7.66 14.88
C SER A 23 6.83 6.52 14.68
N GLN A 24 6.45 5.84 15.76
CA GLN A 24 5.40 4.83 15.72
C GLN A 24 4.07 5.46 15.31
N ASN A 25 3.44 4.95 14.25
CA ASN A 25 2.11 5.36 13.85
C ASN A 25 1.08 4.66 14.72
N ASN A 26 0.30 5.43 15.49
CA ASN A 26 -0.78 4.90 16.33
C ASN A 26 -2.12 5.17 15.65
N LEU A 27 -2.82 4.10 15.29
CA LEU A 27 -4.09 4.14 14.56
C LEU A 27 -5.20 3.54 15.43
N CYS A 28 -6.41 4.07 15.31
CA CYS A 28 -7.59 3.35 15.76
C CYS A 28 -8.02 2.34 14.69
N LEU A 29 -8.60 1.23 15.12
CA LEU A 29 -9.21 0.27 14.20
C LEU A 29 -10.33 0.95 13.42
N GLY A 30 -10.18 0.99 12.09
CA GLY A 30 -10.98 1.75 11.14
C GLY A 30 -10.27 2.96 10.51
N ASP A 31 -9.16 3.41 11.09
CA ASP A 31 -8.38 4.49 10.48
C ASP A 31 -7.49 3.94 9.38
N ASP A 32 -7.62 4.48 8.16
CA ASP A 32 -6.69 4.21 7.07
C ASP A 32 -5.44 5.09 7.18
N ALA A 33 -4.30 4.55 6.79
CA ALA A 33 -3.03 5.27 6.84
C ALA A 33 -2.13 4.96 5.66
N THR A 34 -1.37 5.96 5.22
CA THR A 34 -0.20 5.74 4.37
C THR A 34 1.05 5.91 5.21
N ILE A 35 1.93 4.92 5.20
CA ILE A 35 3.17 4.89 5.99
C ILE A 35 4.36 4.74 5.07
N CYS A 36 5.54 5.12 5.56
CA CYS A 36 6.78 4.86 4.84
C CYS A 36 7.24 3.42 5.02
N SER A 37 7.99 2.91 4.05
CA SER A 37 8.60 1.58 4.16
C SER A 37 9.51 1.48 5.39
N GLY A 38 9.24 0.47 6.23
CA GLY A 38 9.96 0.23 7.48
C GLY A 38 9.38 0.93 8.71
N GLU A 39 8.30 1.72 8.58
CA GLU A 39 7.63 2.31 9.74
C GLU A 39 6.94 1.26 10.61
N SER A 40 6.98 1.48 11.92
CA SER A 40 6.21 0.67 12.88
C SER A 40 4.81 1.23 13.03
N VAL A 41 3.82 0.34 13.13
CA VAL A 41 2.41 0.71 13.26
C VAL A 41 1.78 -0.02 14.44
N SER A 42 0.99 0.70 15.22
CA SER A 42 0.12 0.16 16.26
C SER A 42 -1.33 0.45 15.94
N ILE A 43 -2.12 -0.60 15.75
CA ILE A 43 -3.57 -0.51 15.56
C ILE A 43 -4.24 -0.88 16.87
N THR A 44 -5.04 0.03 17.42
CA THR A 44 -5.76 -0.17 18.68
C THR A 44 -7.26 -0.22 18.42
N ASN A 45 -7.97 -1.16 19.04
CA ASN A 45 -9.43 -1.17 19.02
C ASN A 45 -10.00 -0.09 19.98
N CYS A 46 -10.02 1.15 19.51
CA CYS A 46 -10.43 2.32 20.28
C CYS A 46 -11.93 2.32 20.66
N ASN A 47 -12.76 1.50 20.01
CA ASN A 47 -14.21 1.46 20.23
C ASN A 47 -14.65 0.55 21.39
N SER A 48 -13.73 0.03 22.21
CA SER A 48 -14.02 -1.00 23.21
C SER A 48 -14.57 -0.51 24.56
N GLY A 49 -14.63 0.80 24.82
CA GLY A 49 -14.98 1.28 26.17
C GLY A 49 -14.01 0.77 27.25
N SER A 50 -14.40 0.84 28.53
CA SER A 50 -13.50 0.51 29.66
C SER A 50 -13.26 -0.99 29.90
N ASN A 51 -13.77 -1.89 29.06
CA ASN A 51 -13.50 -3.32 29.16
C ASN A 51 -12.66 -3.76 27.95
N PRO A 52 -11.37 -4.10 28.12
CA PRO A 52 -10.49 -4.52 27.03
C PRO A 52 -10.90 -5.88 26.41
N SER A 53 -11.96 -6.54 26.90
CA SER A 53 -12.56 -7.73 26.29
C SER A 53 -13.85 -7.47 25.49
N SER A 54 -14.40 -6.25 25.53
CA SER A 54 -15.54 -5.85 24.68
C SER A 54 -15.04 -5.27 23.37
N SER A 55 -14.60 -6.16 22.47
CA SER A 55 -14.44 -5.81 21.06
C SER A 55 -15.80 -5.52 20.40
N ALA A 56 -15.78 -4.80 19.27
CA ALA A 56 -17.00 -4.44 18.54
C ALA A 56 -17.90 -5.69 18.32
N GLY A 57 -19.19 -5.55 18.60
CA GLY A 57 -20.12 -6.66 18.70
C GLY A 57 -21.08 -6.53 19.89
N LEU A 58 -21.85 -7.58 20.18
CA LEU A 58 -22.73 -7.65 21.35
C LEU A 58 -22.03 -8.44 22.46
N TYR A 59 -21.76 -7.80 23.60
CA TYR A 59 -21.02 -8.43 24.71
C TYR A 59 -21.93 -8.87 25.86
N LEU A 60 -21.75 -10.12 26.30
CA LEU A 60 -22.41 -10.68 27.48
C LEU A 60 -21.45 -10.60 28.68
N ASP A 61 -21.66 -9.65 29.60
CA ASP A 61 -20.69 -9.32 30.68
C ASP A 61 -20.68 -10.29 31.87
N ASN A 62 -21.76 -11.06 32.04
CA ASN A 62 -21.82 -12.11 33.06
C ASN A 62 -22.93 -13.10 32.70
N PRO A 63 -22.78 -13.85 31.60
CA PRO A 63 -23.83 -14.73 31.15
C PRO A 63 -24.01 -15.92 32.09
N THR A 64 -25.23 -16.44 32.13
CA THR A 64 -25.50 -17.72 32.78
C THR A 64 -25.15 -18.85 31.83
N ASN A 65 -24.30 -19.79 32.28
CA ASN A 65 -23.95 -20.98 31.53
C ASN A 65 -25.11 -22.00 31.57
N ILE A 66 -25.35 -22.64 30.43
CA ILE A 66 -26.28 -23.76 30.26
C ILE A 66 -25.44 -24.99 29.94
N SER A 67 -25.34 -25.90 30.91
CA SER A 67 -24.65 -27.18 30.72
C SER A 67 -25.61 -28.18 30.07
N LEU A 68 -25.46 -28.37 28.76
CA LEU A 68 -26.21 -29.38 28.00
C LEU A 68 -25.26 -30.45 27.50
N THR A 69 -25.68 -31.71 27.63
CA THR A 69 -25.14 -32.80 26.80
C THR A 69 -25.83 -32.77 25.45
N ASP A 70 -25.37 -33.64 24.55
CA ASP A 70 -26.03 -33.87 23.27
C ASP A 70 -27.53 -34.20 23.44
N ASP A 71 -28.35 -33.68 22.54
CA ASP A 71 -29.82 -33.88 22.50
C ASP A 71 -30.64 -33.57 23.78
N VAL A 72 -30.31 -32.50 24.49
CA VAL A 72 -31.02 -32.11 25.71
C VAL A 72 -31.53 -30.68 25.64
N TRP A 73 -32.75 -30.49 26.13
CA TRP A 73 -33.31 -29.17 26.44
C TRP A 73 -32.88 -28.73 27.84
N SER A 74 -32.58 -27.45 28.02
CA SER A 74 -32.27 -26.87 29.32
C SER A 74 -33.45 -26.92 30.30
N GLY A 75 -33.24 -26.50 31.54
CA GLY A 75 -34.34 -26.02 32.37
C GLY A 75 -34.99 -24.76 31.76
N ALA A 76 -36.17 -24.37 32.26
CA ALA A 76 -36.78 -23.10 31.86
C ALA A 76 -35.87 -21.92 32.26
N VAL A 77 -35.63 -21.01 31.32
CA VAL A 77 -34.82 -19.81 31.53
C VAL A 77 -35.68 -18.56 31.41
N ASN A 78 -35.39 -17.55 32.22
CA ASN A 78 -36.13 -16.28 32.20
C ASN A 78 -35.62 -15.38 31.07
N ILE A 79 -36.54 -14.89 30.22
CA ILE A 79 -36.23 -13.94 29.13
C ILE A 79 -35.92 -12.55 29.71
N GLY A 80 -36.48 -12.25 30.89
CA GLY A 80 -36.34 -10.97 31.59
C GLY A 80 -37.34 -9.91 31.16
N PHE A 81 -38.11 -10.15 30.09
CA PHE A 81 -39.22 -9.32 29.62
C PHE A 81 -40.32 -10.18 28.98
N ASN A 82 -41.48 -9.58 28.76
CA ASN A 82 -42.56 -10.21 27.99
C ASN A 82 -42.24 -10.14 26.50
N PHE A 83 -42.16 -11.30 25.84
CA PHE A 83 -41.90 -11.45 24.43
C PHE A 83 -43.11 -12.07 23.73
N SER A 84 -43.61 -11.42 22.69
CA SER A 84 -44.72 -11.95 21.89
C SER A 84 -44.21 -12.82 20.75
N PHE A 85 -44.70 -14.06 20.68
CA PHE A 85 -44.35 -15.03 19.64
C PHE A 85 -45.62 -15.78 19.21
N TYR A 86 -45.93 -15.76 17.90
CA TYR A 86 -47.18 -16.30 17.32
C TYR A 86 -48.50 -15.99 18.09
N GLY A 87 -48.70 -14.74 18.51
CA GLY A 87 -49.91 -14.20 19.14
C GLY A 87 -49.89 -14.34 20.66
N GLN A 88 -48.97 -15.12 21.19
CA GLN A 88 -48.89 -15.47 22.61
C GLN A 88 -47.73 -14.73 23.26
N THR A 89 -47.86 -14.45 24.56
CA THR A 89 -46.83 -13.76 25.35
C THR A 89 -46.09 -14.75 26.23
N TYR A 90 -44.77 -14.71 26.19
CA TYR A 90 -43.87 -15.56 26.95
C TYR A 90 -42.87 -14.70 27.73
N ASN A 91 -42.53 -15.13 28.94
CA ASN A 91 -41.46 -14.54 29.75
C ASN A 91 -40.35 -15.55 30.06
N GLN A 92 -40.52 -16.78 29.57
CA GLN A 92 -39.59 -17.89 29.71
C GLN A 92 -39.47 -18.63 28.38
N CYS A 93 -38.32 -19.26 28.17
CA CYS A 93 -38.09 -20.21 27.10
C CYS A 93 -37.23 -21.37 27.61
N VAL A 94 -36.95 -22.33 26.73
CA VAL A 94 -36.04 -23.44 26.98
C VAL A 94 -35.05 -23.48 25.83
N VAL A 95 -33.76 -23.68 26.14
CA VAL A 95 -32.67 -23.67 25.17
C VAL A 95 -32.26 -25.10 24.85
N GLY A 96 -32.20 -25.43 23.56
CA GLY A 96 -31.84 -26.77 23.10
C GLY A 96 -30.37 -26.86 22.72
N SER A 97 -29.77 -28.04 22.89
CA SER A 97 -28.43 -28.34 22.38
C SER A 97 -28.34 -28.15 20.87
N ASN A 98 -29.41 -28.44 20.14
CA ASN A 98 -29.48 -28.50 18.67
C ASN A 98 -29.71 -27.16 17.96
N GLY A 99 -29.33 -26.03 18.57
CA GLY A 99 -29.30 -24.73 17.88
C GLY A 99 -30.67 -24.06 17.72
N LEU A 100 -31.50 -24.16 18.76
CA LEU A 100 -32.85 -23.60 18.81
C LEU A 100 -33.27 -23.28 20.24
N ILE A 101 -34.27 -22.42 20.38
CA ILE A 101 -35.02 -22.24 21.63
C ILE A 101 -36.49 -22.55 21.39
N THR A 102 -37.18 -23.06 22.39
CA THR A 102 -38.64 -23.23 22.38
C THR A 102 -39.30 -22.41 23.48
N PHE A 103 -40.46 -21.83 23.16
CA PHE A 103 -41.34 -21.21 24.16
C PHE A 103 -42.30 -22.23 24.80
N ASN A 104 -42.24 -23.50 24.38
CA ASN A 104 -42.92 -24.60 25.05
C ASN A 104 -42.09 -25.08 26.27
N THR A 105 -42.32 -24.46 27.42
CA THR A 105 -41.56 -24.79 28.65
C THR A 105 -41.80 -26.19 29.19
N ALA A 106 -42.80 -26.93 28.67
CA ALA A 106 -42.98 -28.35 28.99
C ALA A 106 -41.82 -29.24 28.48
N GLN A 107 -40.98 -28.72 27.57
CA GLN A 107 -39.76 -29.40 27.12
C GLN A 107 -38.59 -29.26 28.10
N ALA A 108 -38.73 -28.55 29.22
CA ALA A 108 -37.63 -28.35 30.15
C ALA A 108 -37.05 -29.67 30.66
N ASN A 109 -35.73 -29.84 30.53
CA ASN A 109 -34.97 -31.04 30.90
C ASN A 109 -35.42 -32.33 30.17
N SER A 110 -36.11 -32.21 29.03
CA SER A 110 -36.48 -33.33 28.18
C SER A 110 -35.46 -33.54 27.06
N TYR A 111 -35.69 -34.59 26.25
CA TYR A 111 -34.93 -34.84 25.04
C TYR A 111 -35.19 -33.74 24.00
N CYS A 112 -34.10 -33.12 23.52
CA CYS A 112 -34.12 -32.17 22.42
C CYS A 112 -33.93 -32.95 21.12
N PRO A 113 -34.97 -33.10 20.29
CA PRO A 113 -34.84 -33.87 19.06
C PRO A 113 -33.80 -33.24 18.12
N TRP A 114 -32.96 -34.05 17.49
CA TRP A 114 -32.02 -33.65 16.42
C TRP A 114 -32.49 -34.09 15.03
N SER A 115 -33.24 -35.20 14.97
CA SER A 115 -33.47 -35.92 13.72
C SER A 115 -34.66 -35.37 12.94
N PHE A 116 -34.38 -35.00 11.70
CA PHE A 116 -35.39 -34.78 10.68
C PHE A 116 -35.57 -35.99 9.75
N ALA A 117 -34.99 -37.15 10.06
CA ALA A 117 -35.07 -38.30 9.17
C ALA A 117 -36.53 -38.76 9.04
N GLY A 118 -37.14 -38.48 7.88
CA GLY A 118 -38.57 -38.71 7.62
C GLY A 118 -39.50 -37.57 8.02
N ALA A 119 -38.99 -36.51 8.63
CA ALA A 119 -39.73 -35.28 8.92
C ALA A 119 -39.70 -34.37 7.68
N GLY A 120 -40.86 -33.98 7.16
CA GLY A 120 -40.95 -33.02 6.06
C GLY A 120 -40.47 -31.61 6.44
N PRO A 121 -40.35 -30.68 5.47
CA PRO A 121 -40.04 -29.27 5.73
C PRO A 121 -41.09 -28.62 6.63
N LEU A 122 -40.72 -27.57 7.36
CA LEU A 122 -41.68 -26.76 8.11
C LEU A 122 -42.65 -26.03 7.18
N PRO A 123 -43.90 -25.77 7.62
CA PRO A 123 -44.51 -26.23 8.87
C PRO A 123 -44.72 -27.75 8.86
N ASN A 124 -44.42 -28.41 9.98
CA ASN A 124 -44.46 -29.87 10.06
C ASN A 124 -45.02 -30.37 11.41
N PHE A 125 -46.08 -31.18 11.33
CA PHE A 125 -46.76 -31.76 12.49
C PHE A 125 -46.05 -32.96 13.12
N THR A 126 -44.95 -33.46 12.53
CA THR A 126 -44.28 -34.67 13.02
C THR A 126 -43.17 -34.41 14.03
N VAL A 127 -42.59 -33.20 14.06
CA VAL A 127 -41.47 -32.85 14.97
C VAL A 127 -41.99 -32.09 16.19
N THR A 128 -42.87 -32.74 16.95
CA THR A 128 -43.60 -32.11 18.07
C THR A 128 -42.71 -31.55 19.17
N GLY A 129 -41.54 -32.17 19.41
CA GLY A 129 -40.56 -31.74 20.39
C GLY A 129 -39.87 -30.41 20.05
N ALA A 130 -39.93 -29.96 18.79
CA ALA A 130 -39.38 -28.68 18.34
C ALA A 130 -40.48 -27.63 18.04
N SER A 131 -41.74 -27.89 18.39
CA SER A 131 -42.84 -26.94 18.22
C SER A 131 -42.62 -25.64 19.02
N ASN A 132 -43.30 -24.56 18.62
CA ASN A 132 -43.22 -23.25 19.29
C ASN A 132 -41.79 -22.69 19.42
N SER A 133 -40.97 -22.86 18.38
CA SER A 133 -39.52 -22.63 18.47
C SER A 133 -38.99 -21.57 17.51
N ALA A 134 -37.90 -20.94 17.93
CA ALA A 134 -37.01 -20.15 17.11
C ALA A 134 -35.73 -20.96 16.84
N MET A 135 -35.48 -21.26 15.57
CA MET A 135 -34.49 -22.21 15.07
C MET A 135 -33.38 -21.47 14.33
N LEU A 136 -32.20 -21.36 14.95
CA LEU A 136 -31.03 -20.65 14.42
C LEU A 136 -30.36 -21.46 13.30
N THR A 137 -29.99 -22.68 13.64
CA THR A 137 -29.36 -23.68 12.78
C THR A 137 -29.85 -25.04 13.24
N TYR A 138 -31.17 -25.24 13.32
CA TYR A 138 -31.71 -26.46 13.90
C TYR A 138 -31.18 -27.67 13.14
N GLN A 139 -30.28 -28.38 13.80
CA GLN A 139 -29.48 -29.49 13.31
C GLN A 139 -28.82 -30.15 14.53
N ASP A 140 -28.20 -31.31 14.31
CA ASP A 140 -27.44 -32.00 15.34
C ASP A 140 -26.14 -31.23 15.69
N ILE A 141 -26.12 -30.62 16.86
CA ILE A 141 -24.99 -29.88 17.41
C ILE A 141 -24.47 -30.69 18.59
N ASN A 142 -23.15 -30.75 18.76
CA ASN A 142 -22.51 -31.58 19.76
C ASN A 142 -21.75 -30.74 20.82
N PRO A 143 -22.46 -30.21 21.85
CA PRO A 143 -21.83 -29.53 22.97
C PRO A 143 -20.82 -30.38 23.75
N SER A 144 -20.92 -31.71 23.65
CA SER A 144 -20.06 -32.63 24.41
C SER A 144 -18.61 -32.62 23.93
N LEU A 145 -18.33 -32.14 22.71
CA LEU A 145 -16.97 -32.01 22.17
C LEU A 145 -16.25 -30.74 22.63
N GLY A 146 -16.98 -29.77 23.18
CA GLY A 146 -16.43 -28.50 23.66
C GLY A 146 -17.34 -27.32 23.33
N GLY A 147 -16.94 -26.15 23.83
CA GLY A 147 -17.75 -24.95 23.78
C GLY A 147 -18.70 -24.81 24.97
N GLN A 148 -19.50 -23.75 24.97
CA GLN A 148 -20.45 -23.43 26.02
C GLN A 148 -21.71 -22.81 25.43
N ILE A 149 -22.86 -23.15 25.99
CA ILE A 149 -24.12 -22.47 25.71
C ILE A 149 -24.36 -21.50 26.86
N GLN A 150 -24.72 -20.26 26.53
CA GLN A 150 -24.82 -19.15 27.46
C GLN A 150 -26.07 -18.35 27.18
N TYR A 151 -26.62 -17.69 28.19
CA TYR A 151 -27.64 -16.68 27.98
C TYR A 151 -27.50 -15.49 28.91
N GLN A 152 -27.99 -14.34 28.46
CA GLN A 152 -28.13 -13.14 29.29
C GLN A 152 -29.21 -12.22 28.73
N THR A 153 -29.95 -11.56 29.62
CA THR A 153 -30.74 -10.38 29.27
C THR A 153 -29.87 -9.15 29.48
N ILE A 154 -29.65 -8.37 28.42
CA ILE A 154 -28.79 -7.18 28.43
C ILE A 154 -29.60 -5.91 28.10
N GLY A 155 -29.06 -4.77 28.50
CA GLY A 155 -29.68 -3.46 28.31
C GLY A 155 -30.69 -3.10 29.41
N THR A 156 -31.42 -2.01 29.20
CA THR A 156 -32.42 -1.48 30.12
C THR A 156 -33.79 -1.42 29.44
N SER A 157 -34.85 -1.60 30.22
CA SER A 157 -36.22 -1.54 29.69
C SER A 157 -36.52 -0.14 29.13
N PRO A 158 -37.26 0.00 28.01
CA PRO A 158 -37.95 -1.06 27.24
C PRO A 158 -37.13 -1.63 26.06
N ASN A 159 -35.80 -1.46 26.06
CA ASN A 159 -34.92 -1.81 24.95
C ASN A 159 -34.00 -2.99 25.29
N ARG A 160 -34.45 -3.91 26.15
CA ARG A 160 -33.65 -5.08 26.50
C ARG A 160 -33.55 -6.06 25.34
N LYS A 161 -32.49 -6.84 25.36
CA LYS A 161 -32.26 -7.97 24.45
C LYS A 161 -32.03 -9.22 25.28
N PHE A 162 -32.73 -10.30 24.97
CA PHE A 162 -32.41 -11.61 25.52
C PHE A 162 -31.56 -12.34 24.48
N VAL A 163 -30.41 -12.82 24.91
CA VAL A 163 -29.39 -13.38 24.02
C VAL A 163 -29.09 -14.79 24.47
N VAL A 164 -29.17 -15.74 23.54
CA VAL A 164 -28.61 -17.08 23.71
C VAL A 164 -27.40 -17.18 22.79
N LEU A 165 -26.24 -17.50 23.35
CA LEU A 165 -24.97 -17.65 22.66
C LEU A 165 -24.52 -19.11 22.73
N TYR A 166 -24.29 -19.70 21.56
CA TYR A 166 -23.55 -20.94 21.39
C TYR A 166 -22.11 -20.55 21.07
N LYS A 167 -21.22 -20.64 22.06
CA LYS A 167 -19.82 -20.20 22.01
C LYS A 167 -18.89 -21.39 21.80
N ASP A 168 -18.02 -21.29 20.80
CA ASP A 168 -17.08 -22.34 20.41
C ASP A 168 -17.74 -23.72 20.27
N ILE A 169 -18.99 -23.78 19.79
CA ILE A 169 -19.78 -25.02 19.75
C ILE A 169 -19.45 -25.84 18.50
N TYR A 170 -19.33 -27.16 18.66
CA TYR A 170 -19.12 -28.08 17.55
C TYR A 170 -20.44 -28.57 16.96
N MET A 171 -20.43 -28.87 15.67
CA MET A 171 -21.54 -29.54 14.99
C MET A 171 -21.24 -31.03 14.88
N PHE A 172 -22.26 -31.88 15.02
CA PHE A 172 -22.06 -33.31 14.88
C PHE A 172 -21.50 -33.62 13.48
N SER A 173 -20.58 -34.58 13.42
CA SER A 173 -19.83 -34.97 12.20
C SER A 173 -18.92 -33.89 11.55
N CYS A 174 -18.85 -32.70 12.13
CA CYS A 174 -17.89 -31.61 11.81
C CYS A 174 -17.01 -31.26 13.01
N THR A 175 -16.22 -32.22 13.49
CA THR A 175 -15.50 -32.07 14.77
C THR A 175 -14.20 -31.26 14.70
N SER A 176 -13.76 -30.88 13.49
CA SER A 176 -12.56 -30.04 13.27
C SER A 176 -12.85 -28.53 13.27
N GLN A 177 -14.13 -28.13 13.31
CA GLN A 177 -14.55 -26.74 13.25
C GLN A 177 -15.62 -26.48 14.30
N CYS A 178 -15.50 -25.36 15.01
CA CYS A 178 -16.53 -24.90 15.95
C CYS A 178 -16.91 -23.45 15.69
N ASN A 179 -17.90 -22.93 16.45
CA ASN A 179 -18.43 -21.62 16.14
C ASN A 179 -19.10 -20.81 17.26
N TYR A 180 -19.25 -19.52 16.97
CA TYR A 180 -20.12 -18.57 17.66
C TYR A 180 -21.43 -18.44 16.89
N MET A 181 -22.56 -18.79 17.51
CA MET A 181 -23.89 -18.57 16.95
C MET A 181 -24.81 -18.00 18.01
N ALA A 182 -25.69 -17.07 17.64
CA ALA A 182 -26.57 -16.42 18.59
C ALA A 182 -28.02 -16.29 18.12
N ILE A 183 -28.93 -16.45 19.08
CA ILE A 183 -30.35 -16.07 18.97
C ILE A 183 -30.56 -14.82 19.83
N ILE A 184 -31.15 -13.78 19.26
CA ILE A 184 -31.44 -12.52 19.97
C ILE A 184 -32.93 -12.22 19.87
N LEU A 185 -33.57 -12.02 21.03
CA LEU A 185 -34.95 -11.55 21.15
C LEU A 185 -34.95 -10.09 21.60
N PHE A 186 -35.77 -9.25 20.98
CA PHE A 186 -35.84 -7.82 21.28
C PHE A 186 -37.16 -7.46 21.98
N GLU A 187 -37.08 -6.80 23.14
CA GLU A 187 -38.21 -6.52 24.04
C GLU A 187 -39.37 -5.76 23.36
N SER A 188 -39.12 -4.57 22.82
CA SER A 188 -40.21 -3.72 22.29
C SER A 188 -40.74 -4.14 20.92
N SER A 189 -39.90 -4.78 20.10
CA SER A 189 -40.22 -5.05 18.70
C SER A 189 -40.64 -6.49 18.44
N ASN A 190 -40.43 -7.40 19.41
CA ASN A 190 -40.61 -8.84 19.26
C ASN A 190 -39.83 -9.43 18.07
N ILE A 191 -38.75 -8.76 17.66
CA ILE A 191 -37.86 -9.24 16.61
C ILE A 191 -37.08 -10.44 17.14
N VAL A 192 -36.88 -11.43 16.26
CA VAL A 192 -35.91 -12.51 16.43
C VAL A 192 -34.76 -12.29 15.46
N GLU A 193 -33.53 -12.32 15.94
CA GLU A 193 -32.33 -12.36 15.09
C GLU A 193 -31.54 -13.63 15.29
N TYR A 194 -30.93 -14.07 14.19
CA TYR A 194 -30.03 -15.20 14.10
C TYR A 194 -28.70 -14.71 13.53
N HIS A 195 -27.63 -14.98 14.26
CA HIS A 195 -26.27 -14.63 13.84
C HIS A 195 -25.40 -15.87 13.85
N ILE A 196 -24.82 -16.21 12.70
CA ILE A 196 -24.02 -17.41 12.50
C ILE A 196 -22.62 -16.98 12.06
N GLY A 197 -21.61 -17.19 12.91
CA GLY A 197 -20.23 -16.88 12.54
C GLY A 197 -19.71 -17.80 11.43
N ASN A 198 -19.91 -19.10 11.58
CA ASN A 198 -19.69 -20.13 10.59
C ASN A 198 -20.49 -21.41 10.92
N LYS A 199 -21.07 -21.97 9.87
CA LYS A 199 -21.77 -23.24 9.85
C LYS A 199 -21.24 -24.00 8.65
N PRO A 200 -20.40 -25.03 8.84
CA PRO A 200 -20.04 -25.92 7.76
C PRO A 200 -21.23 -26.76 7.28
N VAL A 201 -21.05 -27.39 6.13
CA VAL A 201 -21.91 -28.47 5.64
C VAL A 201 -21.39 -29.77 6.26
N CYS A 202 -22.17 -30.36 7.17
CA CYS A 202 -21.84 -31.60 7.90
C CYS A 202 -22.61 -32.76 7.28
N ASP A 203 -22.22 -33.19 6.08
CA ASP A 203 -22.99 -34.10 5.22
C ASP A 203 -22.89 -35.59 5.62
N THR A 204 -21.88 -35.95 6.40
CA THR A 204 -21.64 -37.32 6.87
C THR A 204 -22.68 -37.82 7.87
N TRP A 205 -23.42 -36.92 8.53
CA TRP A 205 -24.51 -37.26 9.46
C TRP A 205 -25.81 -36.56 9.05
N ASN A 206 -26.89 -37.34 8.91
CA ASN A 206 -28.20 -36.89 8.41
C ASN A 206 -28.16 -36.10 7.09
N GLY A 207 -27.12 -36.30 6.27
CA GLY A 207 -26.93 -35.59 5.01
C GLY A 207 -26.65 -34.09 5.15
N GLY A 208 -26.41 -33.56 6.36
CA GLY A 208 -26.19 -32.12 6.60
C GLY A 208 -27.44 -31.25 6.47
N LEU A 209 -28.62 -31.87 6.55
CA LEU A 209 -29.91 -31.18 6.54
C LEU A 209 -30.06 -30.31 7.79
N ALA A 210 -30.47 -29.06 7.59
CA ALA A 210 -30.69 -28.12 8.67
C ALA A 210 -31.87 -27.19 8.39
N ILE A 211 -32.45 -26.63 9.45
CA ILE A 211 -33.53 -25.65 9.38
C ILE A 211 -33.09 -24.32 10.01
N GLN A 212 -33.38 -23.22 9.34
CA GLN A 212 -33.40 -21.90 9.95
C GLN A 212 -34.78 -21.28 9.80
N GLY A 213 -35.44 -21.02 10.93
CA GLY A 213 -36.85 -20.64 10.90
C GLY A 213 -37.47 -20.39 12.26
N THR A 214 -38.78 -20.25 12.24
CA THR A 214 -39.66 -20.14 13.41
C THR A 214 -40.91 -20.95 13.13
N GLU A 215 -41.51 -21.55 14.15
CA GLU A 215 -42.76 -22.30 14.04
C GLU A 215 -43.67 -22.04 15.25
N ASN A 216 -44.98 -21.96 15.00
CA ASN A 216 -45.97 -21.73 16.05
C ASN A 216 -46.23 -22.97 16.93
N THR A 217 -46.97 -22.79 18.02
CA THR A 217 -47.32 -23.86 18.96
C THR A 217 -48.08 -25.02 18.32
N ASN A 218 -48.93 -24.74 17.33
CA ASN A 218 -49.76 -25.76 16.68
C ASN A 218 -49.08 -26.42 15.46
N MET A 219 -47.83 -26.04 15.14
CA MET A 219 -47.07 -26.50 13.96
C MET A 219 -47.79 -26.28 12.62
N SER A 220 -48.71 -25.32 12.58
CA SER A 220 -49.51 -24.99 11.40
C SER A 220 -48.97 -23.79 10.63
N ILE A 221 -48.10 -22.99 11.25
CA ILE A 221 -47.52 -21.79 10.66
C ILE A 221 -46.03 -21.77 10.98
N ALA A 222 -45.20 -21.73 9.93
CA ALA A 222 -43.76 -21.58 10.05
C ALA A 222 -43.23 -20.54 9.06
N HIS A 223 -42.15 -19.89 9.43
CA HIS A 223 -41.42 -18.96 8.57
C HIS A 223 -39.96 -19.39 8.55
N THR A 224 -39.43 -19.65 7.36
CA THR A 224 -38.07 -20.17 7.18
C THR A 224 -37.27 -19.25 6.27
N THR A 225 -35.96 -19.15 6.52
CA THR A 225 -35.08 -18.43 5.60
C THR A 225 -35.15 -19.11 4.24
N PRO A 226 -35.33 -18.37 3.12
CA PRO A 226 -35.40 -18.97 1.80
C PRO A 226 -34.25 -19.95 1.54
N GLY A 227 -34.59 -21.18 1.14
CA GLY A 227 -33.60 -22.23 0.87
C GLY A 227 -32.96 -22.89 2.09
N ARG A 228 -33.43 -22.62 3.32
CA ARG A 228 -32.91 -23.19 4.58
C ARG A 228 -33.98 -23.94 5.39
N ASN A 229 -34.87 -24.63 4.69
CA ASN A 229 -35.94 -25.41 5.29
C ASN A 229 -35.78 -26.87 4.86
N MET A 230 -35.15 -27.68 5.72
CA MET A 230 -34.87 -29.08 5.41
C MET A 230 -34.00 -29.26 4.17
N THR A 231 -32.95 -28.46 4.09
CA THR A 231 -31.99 -28.43 2.98
C THR A 231 -30.56 -28.46 3.52
N ILE A 232 -29.61 -28.79 2.65
CA ILE A 232 -28.19 -28.77 2.95
C ILE A 232 -27.67 -27.35 2.69
N TRP A 233 -27.12 -26.71 3.70
CA TRP A 233 -26.54 -25.36 3.56
C TRP A 233 -25.41 -25.12 4.56
N GLY A 234 -24.47 -24.28 4.14
CA GLY A 234 -23.46 -23.67 5.00
C GLY A 234 -23.69 -22.17 5.11
N ALA A 235 -23.05 -21.55 6.09
CA ALA A 235 -23.06 -20.10 6.25
C ALA A 235 -21.74 -19.64 6.88
N ASN A 236 -21.30 -18.42 6.55
CA ASN A 236 -20.17 -17.76 7.19
C ASN A 236 -20.54 -16.28 7.30
N GLN A 237 -20.43 -15.71 8.50
CA GLN A 237 -20.85 -14.33 8.80
C GLN A 237 -22.25 -14.02 8.26
N ASP A 238 -23.24 -14.83 8.64
CA ASP A 238 -24.61 -14.67 8.19
C ASP A 238 -25.51 -14.15 9.31
N GLY A 239 -26.16 -13.02 9.07
CA GLY A 239 -27.17 -12.43 9.93
C GLY A 239 -28.57 -12.50 9.29
N ARG A 240 -29.58 -12.92 10.05
CA ARG A 240 -30.99 -12.94 9.62
C ARG A 240 -31.87 -12.30 10.67
N ARG A 241 -32.81 -11.46 10.22
CA ARG A 241 -33.80 -10.82 11.07
C ARG A 241 -35.20 -11.27 10.67
N TYR A 242 -35.96 -11.73 11.65
CA TYR A 242 -37.37 -12.06 11.56
C TYR A 242 -38.15 -10.94 12.22
N THR A 243 -38.75 -10.08 11.40
CA THR A 243 -39.53 -8.93 11.85
C THR A 243 -41.01 -9.28 11.81
N PRO A 244 -41.73 -9.32 12.95
CA PRO A 244 -43.16 -9.57 12.94
C PRO A 244 -43.91 -8.46 12.18
N THR A 245 -44.94 -8.81 11.42
CA THR A 245 -45.62 -7.85 10.51
C THR A 245 -46.56 -6.85 11.20
N SER A 246 -46.81 -6.95 12.51
CA SER A 246 -47.47 -5.92 13.36
C SER A 246 -47.38 -6.32 14.84
N PRO A 247 -47.22 -5.40 15.82
CA PRO A 247 -46.88 -5.73 17.22
C PRO A 247 -47.91 -6.57 17.99
N LEU A 248 -49.11 -6.83 17.43
CA LEU A 248 -50.18 -7.61 18.04
C LEU A 248 -50.63 -8.84 17.23
N ASN A 249 -50.07 -9.07 16.03
CA ASN A 249 -50.37 -10.26 15.22
C ASN A 249 -49.08 -10.89 14.69
N THR A 250 -48.38 -11.60 15.56
CA THR A 250 -47.09 -12.23 15.25
C THR A 250 -47.24 -13.58 14.54
N ASN A 251 -48.36 -13.79 13.80
CA ASN A 251 -48.55 -14.96 12.95
C ASN A 251 -47.87 -14.85 11.58
N ALA A 252 -47.22 -13.71 11.29
CA ALA A 252 -46.47 -13.50 10.06
C ALA A 252 -45.16 -12.75 10.34
N TYR A 253 -44.07 -13.16 9.66
CA TYR A 253 -42.75 -12.55 9.76
C TYR A 253 -42.21 -12.15 8.38
N ASN A 254 -41.60 -10.97 8.32
CA ASN A 254 -40.72 -10.59 7.22
C ASN A 254 -39.28 -11.01 7.56
N ILE A 255 -38.63 -11.74 6.65
CA ILE A 255 -37.28 -12.28 6.85
C ILE A 255 -36.31 -11.51 5.97
N THR A 256 -35.32 -10.87 6.59
CA THR A 256 -34.31 -10.07 5.89
C THR A 256 -32.91 -10.52 6.24
N GLN A 257 -32.00 -10.50 5.27
CA GLN A 257 -30.57 -10.58 5.54
C GLN A 257 -30.11 -9.28 6.21
N ILE A 258 -29.32 -9.41 7.26
CA ILE A 258 -28.69 -8.30 7.96
C ILE A 258 -27.19 -8.58 8.09
N PRO A 259 -26.35 -7.56 8.35
CA PRO A 259 -24.96 -7.79 8.69
C PRO A 259 -24.84 -8.75 9.88
N TYR A 260 -23.86 -9.65 9.81
CA TYR A 260 -23.53 -10.51 10.93
C TYR A 260 -23.04 -9.67 12.12
N LEU A 261 -23.52 -10.02 13.30
CA LEU A 261 -23.10 -9.47 14.56
C LEU A 261 -22.43 -10.58 15.36
N MET A 262 -21.14 -10.45 15.64
CA MET A 262 -20.53 -11.36 16.61
C MET A 262 -21.05 -11.04 18.01
N VAL A 263 -21.57 -12.08 18.65
CA VAL A 263 -21.91 -12.07 20.07
C VAL A 263 -20.76 -12.74 20.82
N ASN A 264 -20.16 -12.02 21.77
CA ASN A 264 -19.03 -12.48 22.56
C ASN A 264 -19.32 -12.43 24.07
N SER A 265 -18.46 -13.07 24.85
CA SER A 265 -18.55 -13.14 26.30
C SER A 265 -17.15 -13.31 26.92
N PRO A 266 -16.98 -13.15 28.25
CA PRO A 266 -15.70 -13.39 28.92
C PRO A 266 -15.02 -14.68 28.47
N GLY A 267 -13.73 -14.59 28.15
CA GLY A 267 -12.92 -15.71 27.63
C GLY A 267 -13.14 -16.04 26.16
N SER A 268 -13.86 -15.19 25.39
CA SER A 268 -13.89 -15.30 23.93
C SER A 268 -12.49 -15.06 23.37
N ASN A 269 -12.11 -15.87 22.39
CA ASN A 269 -10.82 -15.72 21.71
C ASN A 269 -10.99 -14.79 20.51
N PHE A 270 -10.04 -13.87 20.34
CA PHE A 270 -9.96 -13.00 19.16
C PHE A 270 -8.59 -13.18 18.51
N VAL A 271 -8.51 -12.83 17.24
CA VAL A 271 -7.25 -12.73 16.50
C VAL A 271 -7.29 -11.51 15.60
N TRP A 272 -6.13 -10.93 15.35
CA TRP A 272 -5.95 -9.94 14.30
C TRP A 272 -5.67 -10.65 12.98
N ASN A 273 -6.28 -10.21 11.89
CA ASN A 273 -5.94 -10.70 10.56
C ASN A 273 -5.44 -9.56 9.70
N ALA A 274 -4.46 -9.88 8.86
CA ALA A 274 -4.07 -9.09 7.70
C ALA A 274 -4.67 -9.71 6.44
N CYS A 275 -5.20 -8.90 5.53
CA CYS A 275 -5.70 -9.33 4.24
C CYS A 275 -5.21 -8.47 3.08
N ASP A 276 -5.25 -9.03 1.87
CA ASP A 276 -5.13 -8.24 0.65
C ASP A 276 -6.44 -7.50 0.32
N ILE A 277 -6.42 -6.67 -0.73
CA ILE A 277 -7.59 -5.90 -1.18
C ILE A 277 -8.77 -6.77 -1.65
N ASN A 278 -8.54 -8.06 -1.90
CA ASN A 278 -9.58 -9.02 -2.27
C ASN A 278 -10.13 -9.79 -1.05
N GLY A 279 -9.64 -9.51 0.16
CA GLY A 279 -10.06 -10.17 1.39
C GLY A 279 -9.35 -11.49 1.68
N THR A 280 -8.31 -11.86 0.92
CA THR A 280 -7.52 -13.06 1.19
C THR A 280 -6.67 -12.85 2.43
N ILE A 281 -6.76 -13.75 3.41
CA ILE A 281 -5.95 -13.67 4.63
C ILE A 281 -4.47 -13.92 4.29
N LEU A 282 -3.62 -12.95 4.62
CA LEU A 282 -2.16 -13.00 4.43
C LEU A 282 -1.45 -13.46 5.70
N ALA A 283 -1.95 -13.07 6.87
CA ALA A 283 -1.40 -13.44 8.17
C ALA A 283 -2.45 -13.32 9.28
N THR A 284 -2.26 -14.08 10.35
CA THR A 284 -3.08 -14.01 11.57
C THR A 284 -2.14 -13.82 12.77
N PHE A 285 -2.53 -12.93 13.69
CA PHE A 285 -1.76 -12.58 14.88
C PHE A 285 -2.61 -12.78 16.14
N PRO A 286 -1.99 -13.15 17.28
CA PRO A 286 -2.70 -13.28 18.53
C PRO A 286 -3.33 -11.95 18.95
N TYR A 287 -4.50 -12.01 19.58
CA TYR A 287 -5.08 -10.84 20.22
C TYR A 287 -4.38 -10.53 21.54
N ASN A 288 -3.84 -9.31 21.65
CA ASN A 288 -3.12 -8.84 22.84
C ASN A 288 -3.85 -7.63 23.43
N ASN A 289 -5.01 -7.86 24.07
CA ASN A 289 -5.82 -6.82 24.72
C ASN A 289 -6.16 -5.63 23.80
N GLY A 290 -6.45 -5.90 22.53
CA GLY A 290 -6.95 -4.89 21.60
C GLY A 290 -5.89 -4.04 20.91
N VAL A 291 -4.59 -4.36 21.01
CA VAL A 291 -3.53 -3.66 20.27
C VAL A 291 -2.74 -4.63 19.40
N LEU A 292 -2.63 -4.33 18.10
CA LEU A 292 -1.71 -4.96 17.16
C LEU A 292 -0.53 -4.01 16.93
N THR A 293 0.68 -4.35 17.36
CA THR A 293 1.90 -3.59 17.07
C THR A 293 2.80 -4.35 16.11
N LEU A 294 3.06 -3.77 14.95
CA LEU A 294 3.96 -4.30 13.92
C LEU A 294 5.21 -3.42 13.82
N PRO A 295 6.41 -4.01 13.68
CA PRO A 295 6.68 -5.45 13.63
C PRO A 295 6.86 -6.11 15.00
N SER A 296 6.71 -5.41 16.14
CA SER A 296 7.12 -5.96 17.45
C SER A 296 6.41 -7.25 17.88
N LEU A 297 5.14 -7.46 17.51
CA LEU A 297 4.41 -8.70 17.77
C LEU A 297 4.81 -9.86 16.86
N ASN A 298 5.41 -9.58 15.70
CA ASN A 298 6.00 -10.58 14.82
C ASN A 298 7.17 -9.98 14.03
N PRO A 299 8.41 -10.08 14.53
CA PRO A 299 9.57 -9.45 13.91
C PRO A 299 9.91 -10.03 12.53
N ASN A 300 9.35 -11.19 12.18
CA ASN A 300 9.50 -11.81 10.86
C ASN A 300 8.43 -11.33 9.86
N TYR A 301 7.44 -10.55 10.30
CA TYR A 301 6.42 -9.98 9.45
C TYR A 301 6.74 -8.51 9.15
N THR A 302 6.89 -8.20 7.88
CA THR A 302 6.93 -6.83 7.36
C THR A 302 5.63 -6.56 6.63
N ILE A 303 5.08 -5.35 6.77
CA ILE A 303 3.87 -4.95 6.05
C ILE A 303 4.21 -5.01 4.55
N PRO A 304 3.47 -5.81 3.75
CA PRO A 304 3.77 -5.96 2.33
C PRO A 304 3.70 -4.61 1.59
N PRO A 305 4.50 -4.42 0.52
CA PRO A 305 4.32 -3.29 -0.37
C PRO A 305 2.89 -3.22 -0.93
N GLY A 306 2.36 -2.01 -1.10
CA GLY A 306 0.98 -1.80 -1.52
C GLY A 306 0.04 -1.61 -0.33
N THR A 307 -1.23 -2.00 -0.50
CA THR A 307 -2.29 -1.79 0.49
C THR A 307 -2.67 -3.10 1.17
N THR A 308 -2.57 -3.16 2.49
CA THR A 308 -2.92 -4.32 3.33
C THR A 308 -4.00 -3.91 4.34
N GLY A 309 -5.07 -4.71 4.43
CA GLY A 309 -6.16 -4.49 5.38
C GLY A 309 -5.90 -5.22 6.69
N TYR A 310 -6.22 -4.58 7.81
CA TYR A 310 -6.11 -5.16 9.14
C TYR A 310 -7.44 -5.05 9.87
N PHE A 311 -7.93 -6.18 10.37
CA PHE A 311 -9.20 -6.25 11.07
C PHE A 311 -9.15 -7.27 12.21
N LEU A 312 -10.09 -7.10 13.15
CA LEU A 312 -10.24 -8.01 14.27
C LEU A 312 -11.30 -9.04 13.92
N SER A 313 -11.01 -10.31 14.20
CA SER A 313 -11.97 -11.40 14.09
C SER A 313 -12.14 -12.12 15.41
N GLY A 314 -13.29 -12.77 15.59
CA GLY A 314 -13.40 -13.83 16.58
C GLY A 314 -12.58 -15.02 16.12
N ALA A 315 -12.19 -15.83 17.08
CA ALA A 315 -11.56 -17.10 16.83
C ALA A 315 -12.31 -18.19 17.60
N ALA A 316 -12.73 -19.25 16.90
CA ALA A 316 -13.12 -20.49 17.55
C ALA A 316 -12.25 -21.62 17.03
N CYS A 317 -11.89 -22.54 17.92
CA CYS A 317 -11.09 -23.71 17.62
C CYS A 317 -9.80 -23.41 16.84
N GLY A 318 -9.14 -22.27 17.13
CA GLY A 318 -7.91 -21.87 16.45
C GLY A 318 -8.09 -21.31 15.05
N THR A 319 -9.33 -21.07 14.60
CA THR A 319 -9.64 -20.52 13.27
C THR A 319 -10.34 -19.17 13.38
N SER A 320 -10.04 -18.25 12.46
CA SER A 320 -10.71 -16.95 12.33
C SER A 320 -12.15 -17.15 11.84
N ILE A 321 -13.11 -16.52 12.52
CA ILE A 321 -14.54 -16.63 12.23
C ILE A 321 -15.09 -15.25 11.95
N GLY A 322 -14.68 -14.74 10.79
CA GLY A 322 -15.20 -13.51 10.24
C GLY A 322 -14.78 -12.25 10.98
N SER A 323 -14.88 -11.12 10.29
CA SER A 323 -14.60 -9.85 10.94
C SER A 323 -15.65 -9.56 12.00
N ILE A 324 -15.20 -9.11 13.16
CA ILE A 324 -16.10 -8.68 14.26
C ILE A 324 -16.29 -7.18 14.26
N THR A 325 -15.46 -6.49 13.50
CA THR A 325 -15.61 -5.09 13.20
C THR A 325 -16.21 -4.96 11.81
N ASN A 326 -17.12 -4.00 11.64
CA ASN A 326 -17.51 -3.55 10.29
C ASN A 326 -16.42 -2.71 9.62
N ASP A 327 -15.26 -2.60 10.27
CA ASP A 327 -14.22 -1.67 9.94
C ASP A 327 -12.88 -2.38 9.79
N THR A 328 -12.13 -1.99 8.76
CA THR A 328 -10.84 -2.55 8.40
C THR A 328 -9.89 -1.38 8.24
N THR A 329 -8.78 -1.40 8.98
CA THR A 329 -7.71 -0.41 8.82
C THR A 329 -6.86 -0.78 7.61
N TRP A 330 -6.92 0.02 6.55
CA TRP A 330 -6.06 -0.14 5.38
C TRP A 330 -4.77 0.64 5.56
N ILE A 331 -3.65 -0.08 5.50
CA ILE A 331 -2.32 0.49 5.54
C ILE A 331 -1.72 0.40 4.14
N THR A 332 -1.39 1.55 3.55
CA THR A 332 -0.65 1.65 2.29
C THR A 332 0.82 1.97 2.56
N VAL A 333 1.73 1.09 2.13
CA VAL A 333 3.17 1.32 2.25
C VAL A 333 3.67 2.14 1.06
N ALA A 334 4.01 3.40 1.30
CA ALA A 334 4.63 4.30 0.33
C ALA A 334 6.14 4.01 0.19
N ASN A 335 6.59 3.98 -1.06
CA ASN A 335 7.98 3.80 -1.44
C ASN A 335 8.35 4.88 -2.47
N PRO A 336 8.70 6.11 -2.04
CA PRO A 336 9.02 7.18 -2.98
C PRO A 336 10.21 6.81 -3.85
N THR A 337 10.20 7.30 -5.09
CA THR A 337 11.31 7.14 -6.03
C THR A 337 11.88 8.50 -6.39
N LEU A 338 13.19 8.55 -6.61
CA LEU A 338 13.90 9.78 -6.93
C LEU A 338 14.96 9.49 -8.00
N THR A 339 14.94 10.30 -9.05
CA THR A 339 16.01 10.36 -10.05
C THR A 339 16.60 11.76 -10.09
N ALA A 340 17.69 11.95 -10.84
CA ALA A 340 18.30 13.26 -11.01
C ALA A 340 18.89 13.40 -12.41
N SER A 341 19.00 14.63 -12.88
CA SER A 341 19.70 15.00 -14.12
C SER A 341 20.76 16.05 -13.83
N SER A 342 21.74 16.18 -14.73
CA SER A 342 22.80 17.18 -14.64
C SER A 342 23.10 17.84 -15.98
N THR A 343 23.63 19.06 -15.93
CA THR A 343 24.37 19.67 -17.04
C THR A 343 25.85 19.72 -16.69
N PRO A 344 26.77 19.38 -17.61
CA PRO A 344 28.20 19.41 -17.31
C PRO A 344 28.70 20.80 -16.91
N ASP A 345 29.72 20.82 -16.06
CA ASP A 345 30.61 21.95 -15.90
C ASP A 345 31.47 22.15 -17.16
N ILE A 346 31.98 23.36 -17.35
CA ILE A 346 32.85 23.70 -18.47
C ILE A 346 34.10 24.40 -17.93
N CYS A 347 35.27 23.84 -18.28
CA CYS A 347 36.59 24.29 -17.82
C CYS A 347 36.74 24.43 -16.29
N SER A 348 36.09 23.56 -15.52
CA SER A 348 36.14 23.61 -14.06
C SER A 348 35.69 24.96 -13.46
N GLN A 349 34.76 25.67 -14.11
CA GLN A 349 34.28 27.00 -13.67
C GLN A 349 32.99 26.94 -12.86
N SER A 350 32.54 25.75 -12.45
CA SER A 350 31.28 25.56 -11.75
C SER A 350 30.09 26.12 -12.53
N LEU A 351 29.99 25.80 -13.82
CA LEU A 351 28.87 26.19 -14.69
C LEU A 351 27.82 25.09 -14.85
N GLY A 352 28.06 23.93 -14.23
CA GLY A 352 27.15 22.80 -14.24
C GLY A 352 25.88 23.06 -13.43
N SER A 353 24.94 22.15 -13.55
CA SER A 353 23.72 22.13 -12.74
C SER A 353 23.30 20.71 -12.41
N VAL A 354 22.53 20.57 -11.35
CA VAL A 354 21.84 19.33 -10.97
C VAL A 354 20.37 19.61 -10.75
N THR A 355 19.49 18.68 -11.14
CA THR A 355 18.05 18.77 -10.91
C THR A 355 17.52 17.46 -10.36
N ALA A 356 16.83 17.52 -9.22
CA ALA A 356 16.10 16.40 -8.64
C ALA A 356 14.77 16.17 -9.36
N ILE A 357 14.45 14.91 -9.63
CA ILE A 357 13.25 14.49 -10.37
C ILE A 357 12.52 13.43 -9.53
N PRO A 358 11.53 13.85 -8.70
CA PRO A 358 10.64 12.94 -7.99
C PRO A 358 9.90 12.02 -8.96
N GLY A 359 9.78 10.74 -8.63
CA GLY A 359 9.01 9.79 -9.43
C GLY A 359 7.51 9.87 -9.17
N SER A 360 6.72 9.28 -10.07
CA SER A 360 5.25 9.38 -10.08
C SER A 360 4.55 8.80 -8.86
N ASN A 361 5.22 7.95 -8.08
CA ASN A 361 4.71 7.36 -6.86
C ASN A 361 5.08 8.14 -5.59
N SER A 362 5.66 9.33 -5.72
CA SER A 362 6.02 10.22 -4.62
C SER A 362 5.07 11.41 -4.63
N PRO A 363 4.16 11.58 -3.66
CA PRO A 363 3.24 12.71 -3.64
C PRO A 363 3.93 14.00 -3.21
N ALA A 364 3.50 15.14 -3.77
CA ALA A 364 3.93 16.47 -3.36
C ALA A 364 3.25 16.89 -2.03
N PRO A 365 3.79 17.85 -1.24
CA PRO A 365 4.98 18.68 -1.51
C PRO A 365 6.30 17.94 -1.29
N TYR A 366 7.39 18.41 -1.92
CA TYR A 366 8.73 17.85 -1.76
C TYR A 366 9.65 18.79 -0.99
N THR A 367 10.52 18.23 -0.17
CA THR A 367 11.71 18.93 0.36
C THR A 367 12.96 18.23 -0.15
N PHE A 368 13.96 19.01 -0.58
CA PHE A 368 15.23 18.48 -1.07
C PHE A 368 16.37 18.88 -0.14
N SER A 369 17.42 18.06 -0.12
CA SER A 369 18.69 18.37 0.54
C SER A 369 19.83 17.87 -0.33
N TRP A 370 20.74 18.78 -0.67
CA TRP A 370 22.01 18.54 -1.33
C TRP A 370 23.14 18.89 -0.35
N PRO A 371 23.59 17.95 0.50
CA PRO A 371 24.51 18.28 1.59
C PRO A 371 25.83 18.90 1.11
N SER A 372 26.40 18.37 0.03
CA SER A 372 27.65 18.88 -0.55
C SER A 372 27.51 20.24 -1.24
N LEU A 373 26.28 20.66 -1.56
CA LEU A 373 25.97 21.96 -2.17
C LEU A 373 25.35 22.94 -1.17
N ALA A 374 25.11 22.50 0.08
CA ALA A 374 24.38 23.26 1.10
C ALA A 374 23.08 23.89 0.58
N SER A 375 22.32 23.15 -0.23
CA SER A 375 21.13 23.65 -0.94
C SER A 375 19.91 22.76 -0.71
N SER A 376 18.73 23.36 -0.72
CA SER A 376 17.43 22.69 -0.61
C SER A 376 16.55 22.89 -1.86
N SER A 377 17.09 23.49 -2.92
CA SER A 377 16.37 23.71 -4.17
C SER A 377 16.27 22.42 -4.99
N GLN A 378 15.19 22.26 -5.76
CA GLN A 378 15.05 21.15 -6.70
C GLN A 378 16.14 21.18 -7.77
N THR A 379 16.43 22.35 -8.30
CA THR A 379 17.53 22.61 -9.23
C THR A 379 18.59 23.47 -8.54
N VAL A 380 19.84 23.04 -8.62
CA VAL A 380 21.01 23.79 -8.14
C VAL A 380 21.89 24.10 -9.34
N THR A 381 22.15 25.38 -9.57
CA THR A 381 23.09 25.86 -10.60
C THR A 381 24.42 26.21 -9.97
N ASN A 382 25.39 26.54 -10.82
CA ASN A 382 26.75 26.89 -10.43
C ASN A 382 27.50 25.72 -9.75
N VAL A 383 27.36 24.52 -10.31
CA VAL A 383 27.87 23.27 -9.73
C VAL A 383 29.14 22.82 -10.47
N ALA A 384 30.20 22.55 -9.72
CA ALA A 384 31.47 22.02 -10.25
C ALA A 384 31.33 20.56 -10.71
N GLY A 385 32.24 20.10 -11.57
CA GLY A 385 32.39 18.68 -11.87
C GLY A 385 32.57 17.81 -10.61
N GLY A 386 31.83 16.72 -10.50
CA GLY A 386 31.85 15.86 -9.30
C GLY A 386 30.62 14.97 -9.16
N THR A 387 30.56 14.20 -8.06
CA THR A 387 29.40 13.36 -7.71
C THR A 387 28.65 13.98 -6.55
N TYR A 388 27.34 14.12 -6.70
CA TYR A 388 26.44 14.74 -5.72
C TYR A 388 25.34 13.76 -5.34
N THR A 389 24.94 13.78 -4.06
CA THR A 389 23.79 13.02 -3.57
C THR A 389 22.67 14.00 -3.25
N VAL A 390 21.46 13.72 -3.73
CA VAL A 390 20.25 14.39 -3.29
C VAL A 390 19.41 13.49 -2.42
N TYR A 391 18.91 14.07 -1.35
CA TYR A 391 17.87 13.49 -0.51
C TYR A 391 16.57 14.24 -0.77
N MET A 392 15.48 13.51 -0.87
CA MET A 392 14.12 14.04 -1.01
C MET A 392 13.27 13.49 0.13
N THR A 393 12.41 14.33 0.70
CA THR A 393 11.26 13.89 1.50
C THR A 393 9.99 14.30 0.77
N ASP A 394 9.06 13.36 0.58
CA ASP A 394 7.78 13.60 -0.09
C ASP A 394 6.67 14.11 0.87
N GLY A 395 5.47 14.31 0.34
CA GLY A 395 4.33 14.85 1.07
C GLY A 395 3.80 13.93 2.18
N ASN A 396 4.17 12.64 2.16
CA ASN A 396 3.87 11.67 3.20
C ASN A 396 4.98 11.60 4.27
N GLY A 397 6.07 12.36 4.12
CA GLY A 397 7.23 12.28 5.01
C GLY A 397 8.22 11.17 4.63
N CYS A 398 8.04 10.50 3.50
CA CYS A 398 8.89 9.40 3.09
C CYS A 398 10.14 9.88 2.36
N THR A 399 11.29 9.30 2.71
CA THR A 399 12.58 9.72 2.16
C THR A 399 13.05 8.84 0.99
N ALA A 400 13.59 9.46 -0.05
CA ALA A 400 14.36 8.80 -1.10
C ALA A 400 15.69 9.54 -1.34
N ASN A 401 16.69 8.85 -1.89
CA ASN A 401 17.95 9.49 -2.28
C ASN A 401 18.49 8.89 -3.57
N THR A 402 19.30 9.68 -4.28
CA THR A 402 20.01 9.20 -5.47
C THR A 402 21.30 9.99 -5.67
N ASN A 403 22.24 9.38 -6.41
CA ASN A 403 23.50 9.99 -6.79
C ASN A 403 23.42 10.50 -8.23
N ILE A 404 24.06 11.63 -8.50
CA ILE A 404 24.21 12.20 -9.84
C ILE A 404 25.66 12.65 -10.06
N VAL A 405 26.18 12.40 -11.26
CA VAL A 405 27.51 12.86 -11.67
C VAL A 405 27.35 14.09 -12.56
N VAL A 406 28.05 15.16 -12.21
CA VAL A 406 28.28 16.33 -13.05
C VAL A 406 29.62 16.13 -13.72
N GLY A 407 29.62 15.98 -15.04
CA GLY A 407 30.86 15.93 -15.81
C GLY A 407 31.53 17.29 -15.87
N ASP A 408 32.81 17.32 -16.25
CA ASP A 408 33.53 18.54 -16.60
C ASP A 408 34.04 18.41 -18.03
N THR A 409 33.62 19.33 -18.90
CA THR A 409 33.94 19.29 -20.33
C THR A 409 34.86 20.46 -20.66
N PRO A 410 35.98 20.23 -21.36
CA PRO A 410 36.80 21.34 -21.83
C PRO A 410 36.03 22.17 -22.87
N ALA A 411 36.28 23.48 -22.90
CA ALA A 411 35.86 24.30 -24.04
C ALA A 411 36.63 23.87 -25.30
N ASN A 412 35.97 23.94 -26.46
CA ASN A 412 36.62 23.66 -27.74
C ASN A 412 37.21 24.93 -28.34
N PHE A 413 38.44 24.87 -28.84
CA PHE A 413 39.15 25.99 -29.48
C PHE A 413 39.48 25.60 -30.91
N THR A 414 39.00 26.38 -31.88
CA THR A 414 39.16 26.09 -33.31
C THR A 414 39.64 27.32 -34.06
N GLY A 415 40.18 27.12 -35.26
CA GLY A 415 40.72 28.17 -36.08
C GLY A 415 40.45 27.96 -37.56
N THR A 416 40.33 29.05 -38.30
CA THR A 416 40.17 29.06 -39.77
C THR A 416 41.11 30.07 -40.41
N ILE A 417 41.40 29.88 -41.70
CA ILE A 417 42.32 30.73 -42.46
C ILE A 417 41.65 31.34 -43.69
N ILE A 418 42.16 32.50 -44.09
CA ILE A 418 42.15 33.00 -45.46
C ILE A 418 43.62 32.94 -45.94
N PRO A 419 43.94 32.11 -46.96
CA PRO A 419 45.30 32.02 -47.49
C PRO A 419 45.79 33.35 -48.05
N VAL A 420 47.11 33.55 -48.07
CA VAL A 420 47.76 34.66 -48.78
C VAL A 420 47.53 34.52 -50.28
N SER A 421 47.10 35.59 -50.96
CA SER A 421 46.62 35.53 -52.35
C SER A 421 47.74 35.38 -53.39
N CYS A 422 48.98 35.74 -53.04
CA CYS A 422 50.14 35.59 -53.90
C CYS A 422 51.38 35.15 -53.11
N PRO A 423 52.34 34.45 -53.76
CA PRO A 423 53.58 34.06 -53.11
C PRO A 423 54.34 35.26 -52.55
N GLY A 424 54.69 35.21 -51.26
CA GLY A 424 55.36 36.30 -50.56
C GLY A 424 54.48 37.51 -50.24
N GLY A 425 53.17 37.42 -50.49
CA GLY A 425 52.19 38.42 -50.07
C GLY A 425 52.00 38.45 -48.55
N SER A 426 51.26 39.45 -48.09
CA SER A 426 50.94 39.66 -46.68
C SER A 426 49.46 39.98 -46.46
N ASP A 427 48.57 39.39 -47.26
CA ASP A 427 47.12 39.64 -47.22
C ASP A 427 46.31 38.48 -46.64
N GLY A 428 46.99 37.48 -46.06
CA GLY A 428 46.35 36.38 -45.35
C GLY A 428 45.62 36.84 -44.08
N ALA A 429 44.72 35.98 -43.59
CA ALA A 429 44.00 36.20 -42.34
C ALA A 429 43.84 34.90 -41.55
N ALA A 430 43.70 35.03 -40.24
CA ALA A 430 43.42 33.92 -39.33
C ALA A 430 42.28 34.30 -38.38
N THR A 431 41.37 33.37 -38.10
CA THR A 431 40.27 33.56 -37.14
C THR A 431 40.32 32.46 -36.09
N ALA A 432 40.24 32.83 -34.81
CA ALA A 432 40.18 31.91 -33.69
C ALA A 432 38.79 31.94 -33.03
N THR A 433 38.28 30.80 -32.58
CA THR A 433 36.95 30.68 -31.95
C THR A 433 36.97 29.74 -30.75
N MET A 434 36.22 30.07 -29.70
CA MET A 434 35.94 29.19 -28.56
C MET A 434 34.46 28.80 -28.55
N THR A 435 34.16 27.50 -28.34
CA THR A 435 32.79 26.99 -28.27
C THR A 435 32.58 26.12 -27.02
N PRO A 436 31.55 26.38 -26.20
CA PRO A 436 30.67 27.56 -26.26
C PRO A 436 31.43 28.86 -25.91
N PRO A 437 31.00 30.03 -26.40
CA PRO A 437 31.53 31.31 -25.93
C PRO A 437 31.07 31.53 -24.48
N LEU A 438 32.03 31.60 -23.56
CA LEU A 438 31.76 31.81 -22.14
C LEU A 438 32.13 33.24 -21.77
N GLY A 439 31.11 34.07 -21.52
CA GLY A 439 31.30 35.50 -21.25
C GLY A 439 32.03 36.25 -22.36
N ASN A 440 32.70 37.35 -22.00
CA ASN A 440 33.54 38.11 -22.91
C ASN A 440 34.84 37.33 -23.18
N LEU A 441 35.25 37.26 -24.45
CA LEU A 441 36.47 36.59 -24.90
C LEU A 441 37.55 37.62 -25.26
N THR A 442 38.77 37.40 -24.78
CA THR A 442 39.98 38.13 -25.17
C THR A 442 40.89 37.24 -25.98
N TYR A 443 41.54 37.81 -26.99
CA TYR A 443 42.44 37.12 -27.91
C TYR A 443 43.84 37.72 -27.77
N GLN A 444 44.86 36.86 -27.84
CA GLN A 444 46.26 37.27 -27.91
C GLN A 444 46.95 36.41 -28.95
N TRP A 445 47.38 37.03 -30.05
CA TRP A 445 48.10 36.36 -31.12
C TRP A 445 49.61 36.56 -30.97
N ASP A 446 50.38 35.56 -31.38
CA ASP A 446 51.84 35.61 -31.47
C ASP A 446 52.34 36.18 -32.82
N ASP A 447 51.51 37.01 -33.47
CA ASP A 447 51.88 37.69 -34.69
C ASP A 447 52.79 38.90 -34.40
N PRO A 448 53.54 39.42 -35.40
CA PRO A 448 54.46 40.55 -35.19
C PRO A 448 53.81 41.82 -34.63
N LEU A 449 52.49 42.01 -34.83
CA LEU A 449 51.75 43.18 -34.36
C LEU A 449 51.04 42.93 -33.01
N ASN A 450 51.11 41.73 -32.45
CA ASN A 450 50.44 41.31 -31.20
C ASN A 450 48.94 41.69 -31.20
N GLN A 451 48.24 41.36 -32.27
CA GLN A 451 46.83 41.70 -32.45
C GLN A 451 45.97 40.98 -31.39
N THR A 452 44.83 41.60 -31.03
CA THR A 452 43.97 41.13 -29.93
C THR A 452 42.51 40.92 -30.34
N THR A 453 42.24 40.84 -31.65
CA THR A 453 40.90 40.61 -32.20
C THR A 453 40.67 39.13 -32.52
N GLN A 454 39.40 38.73 -32.65
CA GLN A 454 39.02 37.37 -33.01
C GLN A 454 39.58 36.93 -34.37
N THR A 455 39.52 37.85 -35.34
CA THR A 455 40.12 37.71 -36.65
C THR A 455 41.27 38.70 -36.77
N ILE A 456 42.40 38.23 -37.27
CA ILE A 456 43.59 39.02 -37.56
C ILE A 456 43.90 38.94 -39.06
N THR A 457 44.45 40.02 -39.60
CA THR A 457 44.67 40.22 -41.04
C THR A 457 46.05 40.82 -41.28
N ASN A 458 46.46 40.89 -42.55
CA ASN A 458 47.78 41.32 -42.99
C ASN A 458 48.89 40.31 -42.65
N LEU A 459 48.59 39.01 -42.74
CA LEU A 459 49.51 37.93 -42.40
C LEU A 459 50.27 37.42 -43.63
N THR A 460 51.55 37.11 -43.45
CA THR A 460 52.32 36.28 -44.39
C THR A 460 52.05 34.80 -44.13
N ALA A 461 52.45 33.92 -45.05
CA ALA A 461 52.39 32.47 -44.81
C ALA A 461 53.25 32.09 -43.58
N GLY A 462 52.71 31.27 -42.70
CA GLY A 462 53.35 30.92 -41.43
C GLY A 462 52.39 30.31 -40.41
N THR A 463 52.95 29.90 -39.27
CA THR A 463 52.18 29.37 -38.14
C THR A 463 51.96 30.47 -37.10
N TYR A 464 50.71 30.65 -36.70
CA TYR A 464 50.28 31.61 -35.69
C TYR A 464 49.52 30.88 -34.57
N VAL A 465 49.83 31.20 -33.32
CA VAL A 465 49.18 30.71 -32.11
C VAL A 465 48.35 31.83 -31.49
N CYS A 466 47.05 31.59 -31.36
CA CYS A 466 46.16 32.46 -30.58
C CYS A 466 45.91 31.84 -29.21
N THR A 467 46.14 32.61 -28.14
CA THR A 467 45.61 32.31 -26.81
C THR A 467 44.26 33.01 -26.67
N ILE A 468 43.20 32.22 -26.45
CA ILE A 468 41.85 32.72 -26.17
C ILE A 468 41.60 32.57 -24.67
N THR A 469 41.19 33.65 -24.02
CA THR A 469 40.81 33.65 -22.60
C THR A 469 39.40 34.20 -22.44
N SER A 470 38.60 33.49 -21.66
CA SER A 470 37.25 33.87 -21.26
C SER A 470 37.28 34.66 -19.95
N SER A 471 36.40 35.66 -19.83
CA SER A 471 36.13 36.36 -18.57
C SER A 471 35.61 35.47 -17.44
N ILE A 472 35.14 34.25 -17.75
CA ILE A 472 34.70 33.24 -16.79
C ILE A 472 35.85 32.32 -16.37
N GLY A 473 37.05 32.46 -16.95
CA GLY A 473 38.27 31.75 -16.51
C GLY A 473 38.72 30.59 -17.40
N CYS A 474 37.96 30.21 -18.43
CA CYS A 474 38.44 29.27 -19.46
C CYS A 474 39.58 29.89 -20.27
N SER A 475 40.64 29.13 -20.54
CA SER A 475 41.69 29.55 -21.47
C SER A 475 42.15 28.38 -22.31
N GLY A 476 42.49 28.65 -23.57
CA GLY A 476 43.01 27.66 -24.50
C GLY A 476 43.82 28.29 -25.61
N GLN A 477 44.52 27.46 -26.37
CA GLN A 477 45.32 27.88 -27.50
C GLN A 477 44.82 27.22 -28.78
N VAL A 478 44.85 27.97 -29.87
CA VAL A 478 44.67 27.44 -31.22
C VAL A 478 45.89 27.77 -32.06
N THR A 479 46.45 26.75 -32.69
CA THR A 479 47.53 26.90 -33.67
C THR A 479 46.95 26.86 -35.08
N ILE A 480 47.25 27.87 -35.87
CA ILE A 480 46.73 28.07 -37.21
C ILE A 480 47.89 28.24 -38.17
N ASN A 481 47.94 27.42 -39.21
CA ASN A 481 48.93 27.53 -40.27
C ASN A 481 48.34 28.26 -41.48
N VAL A 482 48.65 29.54 -41.62
CA VAL A 482 48.25 30.34 -42.77
C VAL A 482 49.11 29.93 -43.96
N THR A 483 48.47 29.39 -45.00
CA THR A 483 49.12 29.01 -46.25
C THR A 483 49.12 30.16 -47.24
N GLU A 484 50.02 30.13 -48.21
CA GLU A 484 49.93 30.96 -49.42
C GLU A 484 49.46 30.13 -50.62
N ILE A 485 48.82 30.79 -51.59
CA ILE A 485 48.44 30.15 -52.85
C ILE A 485 49.72 29.79 -53.65
N PRO A 486 49.75 28.63 -54.34
CA PRO A 486 50.91 28.24 -55.16
C PRO A 486 51.30 29.29 -56.21
N PRO A 487 52.60 29.40 -56.55
CA PRO A 487 53.05 30.29 -57.61
C PRO A 487 52.48 29.86 -58.96
N LEU A 488 52.22 30.84 -59.83
CA LEU A 488 51.93 30.56 -61.24
C LEU A 488 53.18 29.97 -61.89
N LEU A 489 53.05 28.77 -62.45
CA LEU A 489 54.08 28.13 -63.24
C LEU A 489 53.88 28.51 -64.71
N LEU A 490 54.87 29.18 -65.27
CA LEU A 490 54.94 29.49 -66.70
C LEU A 490 55.85 28.48 -67.39
N ALA A 491 55.35 27.85 -68.44
CA ALA A 491 56.15 27.02 -69.32
C ALA A 491 55.95 27.44 -70.77
N ILE A 492 57.00 27.30 -71.58
CA ILE A 492 56.85 27.42 -73.03
C ILE A 492 56.06 26.20 -73.49
N ALA A 493 54.84 26.42 -73.96
CA ALA A 493 53.97 25.36 -74.46
C ALA A 493 54.35 25.00 -75.90
N ASP A 494 54.67 26.01 -76.71
CA ASP A 494 55.13 25.86 -78.08
C ASP A 494 55.99 27.06 -78.50
N GLN A 495 56.93 26.85 -79.42
CA GLN A 495 57.78 27.89 -79.97
C GLN A 495 58.08 27.59 -81.44
N THR A 496 57.97 28.61 -82.28
CA THR A 496 58.47 28.60 -83.65
C THR A 496 59.57 29.65 -83.79
N ASP A 497 60.77 29.21 -84.14
CA ASP A 497 61.89 30.12 -84.38
C ASP A 497 61.68 30.96 -85.64
N VAL A 498 62.33 32.12 -85.68
CA VAL A 498 62.34 33.00 -86.86
C VAL A 498 62.97 32.27 -88.04
N THR A 499 62.41 32.43 -89.23
CA THR A 499 62.84 31.66 -90.41
C THR A 499 64.23 32.05 -90.92
N CYS A 500 64.72 33.25 -90.57
CA CYS A 500 66.04 33.77 -90.94
C CYS A 500 66.50 34.90 -90.01
N ASN A 501 67.79 35.27 -90.09
CA ASN A 501 68.34 36.39 -89.32
C ASN A 501 67.59 37.70 -89.63
N SER A 502 67.06 38.36 -88.60
CA SER A 502 66.23 39.58 -88.66
C SER A 502 64.79 39.38 -89.17
N GLY A 503 64.30 38.14 -89.24
CA GLY A 503 62.87 37.86 -89.45
C GLY A 503 62.03 38.20 -88.21
N GLU A 504 60.79 38.61 -88.43
CA GLU A 504 59.82 38.97 -87.36
C GLU A 504 58.64 37.98 -87.27
N ASP A 505 58.83 36.74 -87.76
CA ASP A 505 57.78 35.70 -87.88
C ASP A 505 57.81 34.62 -86.79
N GLY A 506 58.72 34.73 -85.82
CA GLY A 506 58.78 33.81 -84.68
C GLY A 506 57.58 33.95 -83.75
N THR A 507 57.15 32.86 -83.14
CA THR A 507 56.06 32.86 -82.15
C THR A 507 56.45 32.05 -80.92
N ALA A 508 55.92 32.43 -79.76
CA ALA A 508 56.02 31.64 -78.53
C ALA A 508 54.64 31.61 -77.87
N THR A 509 54.17 30.42 -77.53
CA THR A 509 52.94 30.22 -76.76
C THR A 509 53.32 29.80 -75.34
N ILE A 510 52.81 30.51 -74.35
CA ILE A 510 53.06 30.22 -72.93
C ILE A 510 51.86 29.48 -72.34
N SER A 511 52.09 28.33 -71.71
CA SER A 511 51.10 27.70 -70.83
C SER A 511 51.25 28.24 -69.41
N VAL A 512 50.10 28.47 -68.77
CA VAL A 512 50.00 28.94 -67.39
C VAL A 512 49.25 27.89 -66.59
N THR A 513 49.88 27.36 -65.54
CA THR A 513 49.23 26.44 -64.59
C THR A 513 49.38 27.00 -63.16
N GLN A 514 48.33 26.83 -62.34
CA GLN A 514 48.31 27.18 -60.90
C GLN A 514 48.10 25.93 -60.06
#